data_AF-A0A3B9BDZ4-F1
#
_entry.id   AF-A0A3B9BDZ4-F1
#
_cell.length_a   1.000
_cell.length_b   1.000
_cell.length_c   1.000
_cell.angle_alpha   90.00
_cell.angle_beta   90.00
_cell.angle_gamma   90.00
#
_symmetry.space_group_name_H-M   'P 1'
#
loop_
_entity.id
_entity.type
_entity.pdbx_description
1 polymer ?
#
loop_
_entity_poly.entity_id
_entity_poly.type
_entity_poly.pdbx_seq_one_letter_code
_entity_poly.pdbx_strand_id
1 'polypeptide(L)' 'AVAPLVITYELGIRFLTDFLKGDQYFKITHPTQNLERAKVQFKLLESMENSREFMNEVISVEWKVRSDRKSSVRT' A
#
# COMPACT_ATOMS: atom_id res chain seq x y z
N ALA A 1 -9.63 -3.58 4.76
CA ALA A 1 -8.30 -3.11 4.32
C ALA A 1 -8.09 -3.21 2.79
N VAL A 2 -9.05 -2.83 1.94
CA VAL A 2 -8.93 -3.02 0.47
C VAL A 2 -8.08 -1.92 -0.19
N ALA A 3 -8.31 -0.66 0.15
CA ALA A 3 -7.60 0.49 -0.43
C ALA A 3 -6.06 0.35 -0.45
N PRO A 4 -5.38 -0.03 0.65
CA PRO A 4 -3.91 -0.08 0.64
C PRO A 4 -3.36 -1.18 -0.28
N LEU A 5 -4.06 -2.30 -0.47
CA LEU A 5 -3.66 -3.33 -1.44
C LEU A 5 -3.71 -2.81 -2.87
N VAL A 6 -4.79 -2.09 -3.22
CA VAL A 6 -4.98 -1.53 -4.57
C VAL A 6 -3.90 -0.50 -4.89
N ILE A 7 -3.59 0.40 -3.96
CA ILE A 7 -2.56 1.43 -4.15
C ILE A 7 -1.16 0.80 -4.31
N THR A 8 -0.82 -0.19 -3.48
CA THR A 8 0.46 -0.91 -3.59
C THR A 8 0.57 -1.64 -4.93
N TYR A 9 -0.50 -2.29 -5.38
CA TYR A 9 -0.55 -2.96 -6.68
C TYR A 9 -0.42 -1.98 -7.85
N GLU A 10 -1.22 -0.90 -7.86
CA GLU A 10 -1.16 0.16 -8.87
C GLU A 10 0.27 0.72 -8.99
N LEU A 11 0.89 1.03 -7.85
CA LEU A 11 2.23 1.61 -7.83
C LEU A 11 3.30 0.64 -8.34
N GLY A 12 3.19 -0.65 -8.00
CA GLY A 12 4.07 -1.70 -8.53
C GLY A 12 3.98 -1.79 -10.06
N ILE A 13 2.76 -1.76 -10.61
CA ILE A 13 2.53 -1.76 -12.06
C ILE A 13 3.08 -0.49 -12.72
N ARG A 14 2.95 0.67 -12.08
CA ARG A 14 3.48 1.94 -12.61
C ARG A 14 5.00 1.93 -12.66
N PHE A 15 5.69 1.44 -11.63
CA PHE A 15 7.15 1.29 -11.67
C PHE A 15 7.60 0.30 -12.75
N LEU A 16 6.94 -0.85 -12.86
CA LEU A 16 7.26 -1.83 -13.90
C LEU A 16 7.04 -1.26 -15.31
N THR A 17 5.94 -0.54 -15.50
CA THR A 17 5.62 0.10 -16.78
C THR A 17 6.65 1.17 -17.13
N ASP A 18 7.08 1.97 -16.15
CA ASP A 18 8.09 3.00 -16.37
C ASP A 18 9.45 2.38 -16.76
N PHE A 19 9.86 1.31 -16.07
CA PHE A 19 11.07 0.55 -16.44
C PHE A 19 11.01 0.03 -17.87
N LEU A 20 9.89 -0.57 -18.28
CA LEU A 20 9.71 -1.09 -19.66
C LEU A 20 9.68 0.03 -20.71
N LYS A 21 9.37 1.27 -20.32
CA LYS A 21 9.38 2.46 -21.19
C LYS A 21 10.70 3.25 -21.15
N GLY A 22 11.70 2.75 -20.44
CA GLY A 22 13.01 3.40 -20.33
C GLY A 22 13.06 4.55 -19.31
N ASP A 23 12.32 4.42 -18.20
CA ASP A 23 12.40 5.28 -17.01
C ASP A 23 12.15 6.78 -17.27
N GLN A 24 11.03 7.08 -17.93
CA GLN A 24 10.69 8.45 -18.35
C GLN A 24 9.90 9.25 -17.31
N TYR A 25 9.20 8.57 -16.40
CA TYR A 25 8.27 9.20 -15.46
C TYR A 25 8.90 9.41 -14.08
N PHE A 26 9.45 8.36 -13.47
CA PHE A 26 10.07 8.44 -12.15
C PHE A 26 11.55 8.77 -12.27
N LYS A 27 12.02 9.70 -11.43
CA LYS A 27 13.45 9.96 -11.32
C LYS A 27 14.19 8.71 -10.82
N ILE A 28 15.26 8.37 -11.53
CA ILE A 28 16.15 7.26 -11.19
C ILE A 28 17.60 7.72 -10.98
N THR A 29 18.34 6.94 -10.19
CA THR A 29 19.80 7.10 -9.98
C THR A 29 20.61 5.99 -10.65
N HIS A 30 19.97 4.91 -11.08
CA HIS A 30 20.60 3.78 -11.77
C HIS A 30 19.56 3.01 -12.61
N PRO A 31 19.99 2.29 -13.67
CA PRO A 31 19.08 1.76 -14.70
C PRO A 31 18.05 0.72 -14.23
N THR A 32 18.25 0.04 -13.11
CA THR A 32 17.35 -1.01 -12.60
C THR A 32 16.41 -0.52 -11.50
N GLN A 33 16.49 0.76 -11.12
CA GLN A 33 15.83 1.24 -9.90
C GLN A 33 14.31 1.07 -9.92
N ASN A 34 13.65 1.34 -11.04
CA ASN A 34 12.20 1.15 -11.14
C ASN A 34 11.80 -0.33 -11.16
N LEU A 35 12.61 -1.21 -11.75
CA LEU A 35 12.41 -2.65 -11.65
C LEU A 35 12.52 -3.13 -10.19
N GLU A 36 13.50 -2.65 -9.45
CA GLU A 36 13.67 -2.96 -8.03
C GLU A 36 12.50 -2.44 -7.19
N ARG A 37 12.07 -1.19 -7.42
CA ARG A 37 10.88 -0.62 -6.78
C ARG A 37 9.64 -1.47 -7.05
N ALA A 38 9.42 -1.91 -8.29
CA ALA A 38 8.30 -2.77 -8.64
C ALA A 38 8.33 -4.10 -7.87
N LYS A 39 9.49 -4.77 -7.80
CA LYS A 39 9.68 -6.01 -7.03
C LYS A 39 9.36 -5.82 -5.55
N VAL A 40 9.81 -4.72 -4.95
CA VAL A 40 9.51 -4.40 -3.54
C VAL A 40 8.01 -4.19 -3.33
N GLN A 41 7.32 -3.45 -4.23
CA GLN A 41 5.88 -3.25 -4.11
C GLN A 41 5.09 -4.57 -4.22
N PHE A 42 5.47 -5.47 -5.13
CA PHE A 42 4.82 -6.78 -5.23
C PHE A 42 5.10 -7.67 -4.01
N LYS A 43 6.31 -7.61 -3.43
CA LYS A 43 6.60 -8.35 -2.19
C LYS A 43 5.81 -7.79 -1.00
N LEU A 44 5.65 -6.47 -0.94
CA LEU A 44 4.80 -5.83 0.05
C LEU A 44 3.33 -6.24 -0.13
N LEU A 45 2.83 -6.25 -1.36
CA LEU A 45 1.47 -6.68 -1.68
C LEU A 45 1.21 -8.11 -1.18
N GLU A 46 2.09 -9.05 -1.49
CA GLU A 46 2.01 -10.44 -1.00
C GLU A 46 1.97 -10.50 0.54
N SER A 47 2.84 -9.74 1.22
CA SER A 47 2.86 -9.66 2.69
C SER A 47 1.55 -9.11 3.26
N MET A 48 0.99 -8.09 2.63
CA MET A 48 -0.31 -7.49 3.00
C MET A 48 -1.47 -8.45 2.77
N GLU A 49 -1.45 -9.23 1.69
CA GLU A 49 -2.47 -10.25 1.45
C GLU A 49 -2.43 -11.35 2.51
N ASN A 50 -1.23 -11.83 2.85
CA ASN A 50 -1.04 -12.80 3.92
C ASN A 50 -1.45 -12.26 5.31
N SER A 51 -1.36 -10.95 5.50
CA SER A 51 -1.72 -10.26 6.76
C SER A 51 -3.13 -9.63 6.73
N ARG A 52 -3.97 -9.98 5.74
CA ARG A 52 -5.24 -9.28 5.47
C ARG A 52 -6.21 -9.31 6.65
N GLU A 53 -6.33 -10.45 7.31
CA GLU A 53 -7.23 -10.62 8.46
C GLU A 53 -6.81 -9.72 9.62
N PHE A 54 -5.52 -9.76 9.97
CA PHE A 54 -4.94 -8.91 11.02
C PHE A 54 -5.14 -7.42 10.73
N MET A 55 -4.90 -6.97 9.49
CA MET A 55 -5.15 -5.57 9.14
C MET A 55 -6.63 -5.17 9.29
N ASN A 56 -7.57 -6.07 8.96
CA ASN A 56 -9.00 -5.80 9.14
C ASN A 56 -9.37 -5.70 10.62
N GLU A 57 -8.79 -6.57 11.46
CA GLU A 57 -8.98 -6.52 12.92
C GLU A 57 -8.51 -5.18 13.50
N VAL A 58 -7.28 -4.76 13.17
CA VAL A 58 -6.73 -3.48 13.64
C VAL A 58 -7.63 -2.30 13.24
N ILE A 59 -8.11 -2.27 11.98
CA ILE A 59 -9.02 -1.21 11.52
C ILE A 59 -10.34 -1.23 12.30
N SER A 60 -10.90 -2.41 12.54
CA SER A 60 -12.15 -2.58 13.29
C SER A 60 -12.03 -2.06 14.73
N VAL A 61 -10.97 -2.46 15.42
CA VAL A 61 -10.68 -2.02 16.80
C VAL A 61 -10.52 -0.50 16.86
N GLU A 62 -9.68 0.07 16.00
CA GLU A 62 -9.44 1.51 15.95
C GLU A 62 -10.71 2.31 15.61
N TRP A 63 -11.54 1.80 14.70
CA TRP A 63 -12.81 2.43 14.35
C TRP A 63 -13.77 2.46 15.54
N LYS A 64 -13.87 1.36 16.29
CA LYS A 64 -14.71 1.26 17.49
C LYS A 64 -14.25 2.25 18.57
N VAL A 65 -12.95 2.24 18.90
CA VAL A 65 -12.36 3.15 19.90
C VAL A 65 -12.63 4.61 19.54
N ARG A 66 -12.46 4.98 18.26
CA ARG A 66 -12.73 6.34 17.78
C ARG A 66 -14.21 6.72 17.85
N SER A 67 -15.11 5.77 17.60
CA SER A 67 -16.55 5.99 17.67
C SER A 67 -16.99 6.23 19.12
N ASP A 68 -16.52 5.40 20.05
CA ASP A 68 -16.85 5.48 21.48
C ASP A 68 -16.37 6.80 22.10
N ARG A 69 -15.17 7.27 21.73
CA ARG A 69 -14.65 8.59 22.14
C ARG A 69 -15.51 9.75 21.65
N LYS A 70 -16.02 9.69 20.43
CA LYS A 70 -16.90 10.74 19.88
C LYS A 70 -18.26 10.80 20.57
N SER A 71 -18.81 9.68 21.01
CA SER A 71 -20.03 9.64 21.82
C SER A 71 -19.83 10.20 23.23
N SER A 72 -18.68 9.95 23.86
CA SER A 72 -18.39 10.42 25.23
C SER A 72 -18.11 11.93 25.34
N VAL A 73 -17.77 12.61 24.24
CA VAL A 73 -17.48 14.07 24.22
C VAL A 73 -18.74 14.90 23.89
N ARG A 74 -19.86 14.25 23.52
CA ARG A 74 -21.13 14.92 23.16
C ARG A 74 -22.13 15.07 24.31
N THR A 75 -21.78 14.67 25.52
CA THR A 75 -22.52 14.93 26.78
C THR A 75 -21.77 15.95 27.61
#